data_AF-A0A7S0P3P1-F1
#
_entry.id   AF-A0A7S0P3P1-F1
#
_cell.length_a   1.000
_cell.length_b   1.000
_cell.length_c   1.000
_cell.angle_alpha   90.00
_cell.angle_beta   90.00
_cell.angle_gamma   90.00
#
_symmetry.space_group_name_H-M   'P 1'
#
loop_
_entity.id
_entity.type
_entity.pdbx_description
1 polymer ?
#
loop_
_entity_poly.entity_id
_entity_poly.type
_entity_poly.pdbx_seq_one_letter_code
_entity_poly.pdbx_strand_id
1 'polypeptide(L)'
;PRHFPHGEAHPDPVVETTSLAFVDPPTFGERLLPGILAAAVREKTLSSLQLEAVAYACDRHQLLLESGTRAGFFLGDGPGVGKGRQLAAIILENWLAGRRRHVWLSVSPDLFHDAVRDLREVS
;
A
#
# COMPACT_ATOMS: atom_id res chain seq x y z
N PRO A 1 11.18 5.62 4.19
CA PRO A 1 10.37 4.75 5.07
C PRO A 1 10.77 5.00 6.53
N ARG A 2 9.85 4.90 7.49
CA ARG A 2 10.12 5.19 8.90
C ARG A 2 10.38 3.94 9.73
N HIS A 3 9.64 2.86 9.47
CA HIS A 3 9.61 1.65 10.29
C HIS A 3 9.65 0.35 9.46
N PHE A 4 9.43 0.39 8.15
CA PHE A 4 9.50 -0.81 7.31
C PHE A 4 10.94 -1.14 6.84
N PRO A 5 11.50 -2.33 7.16
CA PRO A 5 12.92 -2.62 6.97
C PRO A 5 13.28 -3.23 5.60
N HIS A 6 12.34 -3.34 4.67
CA HIS A 6 12.53 -4.04 3.38
C HIS A 6 12.21 -3.17 2.16
N GLY A 7 12.75 -3.57 1.00
CA GLY A 7 12.56 -2.89 -0.28
C GLY A 7 13.66 -1.91 -0.63
N GLU A 8 13.70 -1.49 -1.89
CA GLU A 8 14.69 -0.52 -2.37
C GLU A 8 14.26 0.92 -2.12
N ALA A 9 15.22 1.84 -2.13
CA ALA A 9 14.94 3.26 -2.06
C ALA A 9 13.94 3.68 -3.17
N HIS A 10 13.07 4.64 -2.85
CA HIS A 10 12.16 5.20 -3.87
C HIS A 10 12.99 5.89 -4.96
N PRO A 11 12.70 5.65 -6.25
CA PRO A 11 13.50 6.19 -7.36
C PRO A 11 13.46 7.71 -7.43
N ASP A 12 12.30 8.30 -7.14
CA ASP A 12 12.11 9.75 -7.11
C ASP A 12 12.34 10.33 -5.70
N PRO A 13 12.85 11.58 -5.59
CA PRO A 13 12.96 12.27 -4.33
C PRO A 13 11.55 12.59 -3.78
N VAL A 14 11.09 11.74 -2.87
CA VAL A 14 9.82 11.98 -2.16
C VAL A 14 10.09 12.93 -1.01
N VAL A 15 9.46 14.11 -1.06
CA VAL A 15 9.50 15.10 0.02
C VAL A 15 8.20 15.01 0.81
N GLU A 16 8.31 14.65 2.08
CA GLU A 16 7.19 14.69 3.02
C GLU A 16 7.06 16.10 3.60
N THR A 17 5.85 16.67 3.63
CA THR A 17 5.65 17.99 4.24
C THR A 17 5.71 17.88 5.75
N THR A 18 6.20 18.93 6.42
CA THR A 18 6.31 18.99 7.89
C THR A 18 4.99 18.71 8.61
N SER A 19 3.85 19.04 8.00
CA SER A 19 2.52 18.74 8.55
C SER A 19 2.16 17.26 8.53
N LEU A 20 2.53 16.52 7.47
CA LEU A 20 2.32 15.07 7.39
C LEU A 20 3.25 14.31 8.35
N ALA A 21 4.43 14.89 8.61
CA ALA A 21 5.42 14.27 9.47
C ALA A 21 5.17 14.39 10.97
N PHE A 22 4.13 15.12 11.39
CA PHE A 22 3.90 15.50 12.79
C PHE A 22 3.52 14.34 13.72
N VAL A 23 3.11 13.20 13.16
CA VAL A 23 2.72 12.02 13.94
C VAL A 23 3.57 10.84 13.48
N ASP A 24 4.23 10.19 14.43
CA ASP A 24 4.93 8.95 14.13
C ASP A 24 3.92 7.83 13.88
N PRO A 25 4.03 7.12 12.74
CA PRO A 25 3.17 6.00 12.48
C PRO A 25 3.50 4.84 13.45
N PRO A 26 2.54 3.95 13.73
CA PRO A 26 2.78 2.83 14.65
C PRO A 26 3.93 1.94 14.14
N THR A 27 4.64 1.27 15.03
CA THR A 27 5.65 0.29 14.62
C THR A 27 4.98 -0.98 14.09
N PHE A 28 5.63 -1.65 13.15
CA PHE A 28 5.20 -2.98 12.73
C PHE A 28 5.61 -4.02 13.78
N GLY A 29 4.71 -4.95 14.13
CA GLY A 29 5.05 -6.12 14.95
C GLY A 29 5.84 -7.17 14.17
N GLU A 30 6.18 -8.31 14.80
CA GLU A 30 6.98 -9.40 14.19
C GLU A 30 6.37 -10.03 12.93
N ARG A 31 5.08 -9.76 12.65
CA ARG A 31 4.37 -10.31 11.50
C ARG A 31 4.56 -9.46 10.23
N LEU A 32 5.82 -9.21 9.90
CA LEU A 32 6.20 -8.47 8.71
C LEU A 32 6.30 -9.45 7.54
N LEU A 33 5.45 -9.23 6.53
CA LEU A 33 5.38 -9.92 5.23
C LEU A 33 4.44 -11.14 5.15
N PRO A 34 3.11 -10.94 4.96
CA PRO A 34 2.30 -11.90 4.21
C PRO A 34 2.76 -11.93 2.73
N GLY A 35 2.28 -12.93 1.98
CA GLY A 35 2.92 -13.46 0.77
C GLY A 35 3.31 -12.47 -0.33
N ILE A 36 2.48 -11.48 -0.71
CA ILE A 36 2.81 -10.62 -1.86
C ILE A 36 3.79 -9.50 -1.49
N LEU A 37 3.81 -9.01 -0.25
CA LEU A 37 4.89 -8.12 0.21
C LEU A 37 6.26 -8.79 0.09
N ALA A 38 6.36 -10.09 0.34
CA ALA A 38 7.62 -10.83 0.14
C ALA A 38 7.99 -10.96 -1.35
N ALA A 39 7.01 -11.20 -2.23
CA ALA A 39 7.24 -11.24 -3.68
C ALA A 39 7.63 -9.86 -4.23
N ALA A 40 6.92 -8.81 -3.84
CA ALA A 40 7.19 -7.43 -4.24
C ALA A 40 8.56 -6.94 -3.78
N VAL A 41 9.02 -7.36 -2.59
CA VAL A 41 10.39 -7.13 -2.12
C VAL A 41 11.40 -7.88 -2.99
N ARG A 42 11.17 -9.17 -3.26
CA ARG A 42 12.10 -10.00 -4.06
C ARG A 42 12.22 -9.50 -5.51
N GLU A 43 11.10 -9.13 -6.11
CA GLU A 43 10.98 -8.74 -7.52
C GLU A 43 11.14 -7.22 -7.71
N LYS A 44 11.28 -6.46 -6.62
CA LYS A 44 11.51 -5.01 -6.61
C LYS A 44 10.42 -4.23 -7.35
N THR A 45 9.18 -4.71 -7.28
CA THR A 45 8.03 -4.06 -7.93
C THR A 45 7.55 -2.82 -7.17
N LEU A 46 7.90 -2.73 -5.88
CA LEU A 46 7.59 -1.62 -4.99
C LEU A 46 8.83 -1.13 -4.25
N SER A 47 8.93 0.18 -4.07
CA SER A 47 9.94 0.78 -3.19
C SER A 47 9.61 0.56 -1.72
N SER A 48 10.60 0.74 -0.85
CA SER A 48 10.46 0.64 0.61
C SER A 48 9.38 1.57 1.18
N LEU A 49 9.23 2.78 0.60
CA LEU A 49 8.17 3.72 1.00
C LEU A 49 6.79 3.17 0.65
N GLN A 50 6.66 2.61 -0.56
CA GLN A 50 5.41 2.04 -1.02
C GLN A 50 5.04 0.79 -0.21
N LEU A 51 6.00 -0.09 0.04
CA LEU A 51 5.82 -1.30 0.85
C LEU A 51 5.38 -0.97 2.27
N GLU A 52 5.95 0.07 2.88
CA GLU A 52 5.54 0.55 4.20
C GLU A 52 4.07 0.95 4.25
N ALA A 53 3.62 1.77 3.28
CA ALA A 53 2.22 2.18 3.21
C ALA A 53 1.28 0.98 2.97
N VAL A 54 1.67 0.04 2.11
CA VAL A 54 0.91 -1.19 1.87
C VAL A 54 0.81 -2.04 3.13
N ALA A 55 1.91 -2.17 3.88
CA ALA A 55 1.93 -2.91 5.14
C ALA A 55 0.99 -2.28 6.17
N TYR A 56 0.98 -0.96 6.32
CA TYR A 56 0.05 -0.26 7.21
C TYR A 56 -1.41 -0.47 6.82
N ALA A 57 -1.72 -0.33 5.52
CA ALA A 57 -3.07 -0.56 5.03
C ALA A 57 -3.54 -1.99 5.30
N CYS A 58 -2.70 -2.99 5.02
CA CYS A 58 -3.02 -4.40 5.23
C CYS A 58 -3.17 -4.77 6.70
N ASP A 59 -2.38 -4.15 7.58
CA ASP A 59 -2.54 -4.31 9.03
C ASP A 59 -3.87 -3.74 9.52
N ARG A 60 -4.19 -2.49 9.14
CA ARG A 60 -5.47 -1.87 9.45
C ARG A 60 -6.66 -2.70 8.93
N HIS A 61 -6.56 -3.25 7.73
CA HIS A 61 -7.61 -4.09 7.16
C HIS A 61 -7.84 -5.41 7.91
N GLN A 62 -7.02 -5.81 8.88
CA GLN A 62 -7.32 -6.98 9.73
C GLN A 62 -8.38 -6.67 10.80
N LEU A 63 -8.51 -5.40 11.16
CA LEU A 63 -9.33 -4.98 12.29
C LEU A 63 -10.79 -4.77 11.86
N LEU A 64 -11.70 -5.19 12.73
CA LEU A 64 -13.11 -4.80 12.68
C LEU A 64 -13.34 -3.70 13.71
N LEU A 65 -14.10 -2.68 13.31
CA LEU A 65 -14.60 -1.65 14.20
C LEU A 65 -15.74 -2.21 15.04
N GLU A 66 -16.13 -1.49 16.09
CA GLU A 66 -17.25 -1.88 16.98
C GLU A 66 -18.57 -2.09 16.23
N SER A 67 -18.75 -1.36 15.12
CA SER A 67 -19.88 -1.50 14.18
C SER A 67 -19.89 -2.82 13.41
N GLY A 68 -18.85 -3.64 13.52
CA GLY A 68 -18.64 -4.85 12.71
C GLY A 68 -18.12 -4.56 11.29
N THR A 69 -17.92 -3.28 10.92
CA THR A 69 -17.32 -2.92 9.63
C THR A 69 -15.80 -3.01 9.69
N ARG A 70 -15.16 -3.33 8.56
CA ARG A 70 -13.69 -3.38 8.48
C ARG A 70 -13.11 -1.99 8.56
N ALA A 71 -12.01 -1.82 9.30
CA ALA A 71 -11.28 -0.57 9.33
C ALA A 71 -10.71 -0.25 7.93
N GLY A 72 -10.90 1.00 7.50
CA GLY A 72 -10.30 1.51 6.27
C GLY A 72 -8.90 2.08 6.49
N PHE A 73 -8.26 2.43 5.38
CA PHE A 73 -6.97 3.11 5.35
C PHE A 73 -7.02 4.29 4.38
N PHE A 74 -6.43 5.42 4.76
CA PHE A 74 -6.34 6.61 3.92
C PHE A 74 -4.90 6.77 3.43
N LEU A 75 -4.68 6.63 2.12
CA LEU A 75 -3.37 6.79 1.49
C LEU A 75 -3.21 8.23 0.97
N GLY A 76 -2.58 9.07 1.79
CA GLY A 76 -2.43 10.51 1.57
C GLY A 76 -1.14 10.94 0.86
N ASP A 77 -0.40 10.00 0.26
CA ASP A 77 0.92 10.28 -0.35
C ASP A 77 0.82 11.35 -1.44
N GLY A 78 1.87 12.17 -1.55
CA GLY A 78 1.98 13.20 -2.58
C GLY A 78 1.91 12.64 -4.01
N PRO A 79 1.75 13.50 -5.02
CA PRO A 79 1.95 13.10 -6.42
C PRO A 79 3.34 12.48 -6.63
N GLY A 80 3.47 11.58 -7.60
CA GLY A 80 4.77 10.95 -7.95
C GLY A 80 5.17 9.73 -7.11
N VAL A 81 4.55 9.49 -5.94
CA VAL A 81 4.88 8.34 -5.07
C VAL A 81 4.40 6.99 -5.65
N GLY A 82 3.57 6.99 -6.68
CA GLY A 82 3.05 5.75 -7.29
C GLY A 82 1.93 5.09 -6.49
N LYS A 83 0.95 5.89 -6.04
CA LYS A 83 -0.24 5.43 -5.29
C LYS A 83 -1.03 4.31 -5.96
N GLY A 84 -1.11 4.29 -7.28
CA GLY A 84 -1.83 3.22 -7.99
C GLY A 84 -1.17 1.85 -7.78
N ARG A 85 0.16 1.75 -7.83
CA ARG A 85 0.90 0.53 -7.48
C ARG A 85 0.69 0.12 -6.01
N GLN A 86 0.64 1.07 -5.08
CA GLN A 86 0.31 0.78 -3.67
C GLN A 86 -1.12 0.22 -3.54
N LEU A 87 -2.12 0.84 -4.18
CA LEU A 87 -3.52 0.35 -4.17
C LEU A 87 -3.64 -1.04 -4.78
N ALA A 88 -2.98 -1.29 -5.90
CA ALA A 88 -2.95 -2.59 -6.56
C ALA A 88 -2.38 -3.68 -5.63
N ALA A 89 -1.27 -3.40 -4.95
CA ALA A 89 -0.68 -4.32 -3.99
C ALA A 89 -1.56 -4.57 -2.76
N ILE A 90 -2.26 -3.54 -2.26
CA ILE A 90 -3.24 -3.68 -1.17
C ILE A 90 -4.37 -4.62 -1.59
N ILE A 91 -4.90 -4.47 -2.81
CA ILE A 91 -5.95 -5.35 -3.35
C ILE A 91 -5.45 -6.79 -3.40
N LEU A 92 -4.24 -7.01 -3.91
CA LEU A 92 -3.65 -8.34 -4.06
C LEU A 92 -3.36 -9.01 -2.71
N GLU A 93 -2.81 -8.28 -1.73
CA GLU A 93 -2.65 -8.78 -0.35
C GLU A 93 -3.99 -9.21 0.25
N ASN A 94 -5.02 -8.36 0.12
CA ASN A 94 -6.34 -8.68 0.65
C ASN A 94 -6.97 -9.89 -0.05
N TRP A 95 -6.75 -10.02 -1.37
CA TRP A 95 -7.15 -11.19 -2.14
C TRP A 95 -6.52 -12.49 -1.63
N LEU A 96 -5.20 -12.48 -1.39
CA LEU A 96 -4.47 -13.62 -0.81
C LEU A 96 -4.91 -13.92 0.63
N ALA A 97 -5.26 -12.90 1.41
CA ALA A 97 -5.86 -13.03 2.74
C ALA A 97 -7.34 -13.50 2.72
N GLY A 98 -7.86 -13.96 1.57
CA GLY A 98 -9.20 -14.54 1.43
C GLY A 98 -10.32 -13.53 1.16
N ARG A 99 -10.02 -12.23 1.09
CA ARG A 99 -11.00 -11.18 0.77
C ARG A 99 -11.05 -11.03 -0.76
N ARG A 100 -11.95 -11.77 -1.41
CA ARG A 100 -11.99 -11.95 -2.87
C ARG A 100 -12.91 -10.99 -3.63
N ARG A 101 -13.39 -9.92 -3.00
CA ARG A 101 -14.30 -8.94 -3.61
C ARG A 101 -13.73 -7.54 -3.46
N HIS A 102 -13.47 -6.88 -4.58
CA HIS A 102 -12.86 -5.55 -4.65
C HIS A 102 -13.52 -4.73 -5.74
N VAL A 103 -13.57 -3.42 -5.53
CA VAL A 103 -14.01 -2.44 -6.53
C VAL A 103 -12.97 -1.32 -6.54
N TRP A 104 -12.44 -1.01 -7.72
CA TRP A 104 -11.58 0.15 -7.95
C TRP A 104 -12.42 1.22 -8.66
N LEU A 105 -12.53 2.39 -8.04
CA LEU A 105 -13.23 3.55 -8.61
C LEU A 105 -12.21 4.61 -9.01
N SER A 106 -12.30 5.10 -10.25
CA SER A 106 -11.48 6.18 -10.79
C SER A 106 -12.36 7.26 -11.42
N VAL A 107 -11.82 8.49 -11.54
CA VAL A 107 -12.58 9.66 -12.01
C VAL A 107 -12.39 9.95 -13.50
N SER A 108 -11.47 9.25 -14.18
CA SER A 108 -11.20 9.44 -15.61
C SER A 108 -10.85 8.13 -16.32
N PRO A 109 -11.05 8.06 -17.66
CA PRO A 109 -10.62 6.92 -18.47
C PRO A 109 -9.10 6.67 -18.40
N ASP A 110 -8.29 7.72 -18.36
CA ASP A 110 -6.82 7.58 -18.24
C ASP A 110 -6.45 6.86 -16.94
N LEU A 111 -7.09 7.23 -15.83
CA LEU A 111 -6.89 6.59 -14.53
C LEU A 111 -7.39 5.13 -14.50
N PHE A 112 -8.34 4.77 -15.36
CA PHE A 112 -8.72 3.37 -15.53
C PHE A 112 -7.58 2.57 -16.19
N HIS A 113 -6.96 3.11 -17.24
CA HIS A 113 -5.81 2.46 -17.88
C HIS A 113 -4.62 2.35 -16.93
N ASP A 114 -4.35 3.39 -16.13
CA ASP A 114 -3.33 3.36 -15.09
C ASP A 114 -3.61 2.28 -14.04
N ALA A 115 -4.86 2.17 -13.56
CA ALA A 115 -5.25 1.13 -12.61
C ALA A 115 -5.05 -0.28 -13.16
N VAL A 116 -5.40 -0.51 -14.44
CA VAL A 116 -5.21 -1.80 -15.12
C VAL A 116 -3.72 -2.12 -15.28
N ARG A 117 -2.89 -1.13 -15.62
CA ARG A 117 -1.44 -1.28 -15.73
C ARG A 117 -0.84 -1.63 -14.36
N ASP A 118 -1.16 -0.86 -13.32
CA ASP A 118 -0.62 -1.06 -11.98
C ASP A 118 -1.00 -2.44 -11.41
N LEU A 119 -2.24 -2.90 -11.65
CA LEU A 119 -2.67 -4.25 -11.27
C LEU A 119 -1.85 -5.37 -11.93
N ARG A 120 -1.40 -5.18 -13.18
CA ARG A 120 -0.56 -6.15 -13.90
C ARG A 120 0.90 -6.12 -13.45
N GLU A 121 1.40 -4.94 -13.10
CA GLU A 121 2.81 -4.76 -12.70
C GLU A 121 3.09 -5.33 -11.30
N VAL A 122 2.08 -5.40 -10.42
CA VAL A 122 2.24 -5.95 -9.06
C VAL A 122 1.82 -7.41 -8.93
N SER A 123 1.14 -7.98 -9.94
CA SER A 123 0.57 -9.34 -9.93
C SER A 123 1.52 -10.42 -10.41
#